data_AF-A0A968XT88-F1
#
_entry.id   AF-A0A968XT88-F1
#
_cell.length_a   1.000
_cell.length_b   1.000
_cell.length_c   1.000
_cell.angle_alpha   90.00
_cell.angle_beta   90.00
_cell.angle_gamma   90.00
#
_symmetry.space_group_name_H-M   'P 1'
#
loop_
_entity.id
_entity.type
_entity.pdbx_description
1 polymer ?
#
loop_
_entity_poly.entity_id
_entity_poly.type
_entity_poly.pdbx_seq_one_letter_code
_entity_poly.pdbx_strand_id
1 'polypeptide(L)'
;MPHAIYGAILADELKITPLSFLIAGHHAGLPNQSDLKCRLKENQSKSEYGSVRANAGKELTNLVTREDLRSHFAQFTVGKATDKVAADLFLRLIFSCLIDADRLDTEYFYNPEQYRVRQERAHAVTIEQLREVFERKQQEFSQGETEPESRVNQVRSQVYHYCLEAADWEPGVFRLCVPTGGGKTRSGLAFALKHAKEKGKERVIFAVPYTSIIEQTVRVYREDIFAELGDAAVLEHHSAIQDDKPDKADIADFISLRSSNSSV
;
A
#
# COMPACT_ATOMS: atom_id res chain seq x y z
N MET A 1 -23.40 -16.81 -1.96
CA MET A 1 -22.90 -17.74 -0.91
C MET A 1 -21.87 -17.02 -0.06
N PRO A 2 -21.85 -17.23 1.26
CA PRO A 2 -20.80 -16.68 2.12
C PRO A 2 -19.49 -17.46 1.92
N HIS A 3 -18.74 -17.16 0.86
CA HIS A 3 -17.49 -17.86 0.51
C HIS A 3 -16.41 -17.70 1.60
N ALA A 4 -16.37 -16.55 2.27
CA ALA A 4 -15.43 -16.23 3.34
C ALA A 4 -15.47 -17.22 4.51
N ILE A 5 -16.66 -17.59 5.01
CA ILE A 5 -16.74 -18.49 6.16
C ILE A 5 -16.30 -19.91 5.80
N TYR A 6 -16.56 -20.36 4.58
CA TYR A 6 -16.16 -21.68 4.11
C TYR A 6 -14.64 -21.78 3.89
N GLY A 7 -14.01 -20.74 3.35
CA GLY A 7 -12.55 -20.65 3.28
C GLY A 7 -11.90 -20.62 4.67
N ALA A 8 -12.50 -19.90 5.63
CA ALA A 8 -12.02 -19.85 7.00
C ALA A 8 -12.09 -21.20 7.72
N ILE A 9 -13.16 -21.97 7.51
CA ILE A 9 -13.29 -23.33 8.05
C ILE A 9 -12.17 -24.22 7.50
N LEU A 10 -11.89 -24.14 6.19
CA LEU A 10 -10.82 -24.93 5.59
C LEU A 10 -9.44 -24.56 6.14
N ALA A 11 -9.15 -23.28 6.35
CA ALA A 11 -7.91 -22.83 6.97
C ALA A 11 -7.77 -23.33 8.43
N ASP A 12 -8.89 -23.40 9.17
CA ASP A 12 -8.93 -23.95 10.53
C ASP A 12 -8.71 -25.47 10.55
N GLU A 13 -9.31 -26.23 9.62
CA GLU A 13 -9.03 -27.67 9.43
C GLU A 13 -7.55 -27.92 9.10
N LEU A 14 -6.93 -26.99 8.35
CA LEU A 14 -5.50 -26.98 8.08
C LEU A 14 -4.65 -26.50 9.27
N LYS A 15 -5.24 -26.20 10.42
CA LYS A 15 -4.55 -25.72 11.62
C LYS A 15 -3.76 -24.42 11.41
N ILE A 16 -4.17 -23.59 10.45
CA ILE A 16 -3.60 -22.26 10.19
C ILE A 16 -4.56 -21.23 10.78
N THR A 17 -4.65 -21.19 12.11
CA THR A 17 -5.61 -20.34 12.82
C THR A 17 -5.52 -18.87 12.41
N PRO A 18 -4.34 -18.22 12.30
CA PRO A 18 -4.29 -16.83 11.90
C PRO A 18 -4.91 -16.58 10.51
N LEU A 19 -4.66 -17.48 9.54
CA LEU A 19 -5.26 -17.38 8.22
C LEU A 19 -6.80 -17.54 8.27
N SER A 20 -7.32 -18.42 9.12
CA SER A 20 -8.76 -18.55 9.35
C SER A 20 -9.39 -17.24 9.83
N PHE A 21 -8.71 -16.52 10.75
CA PHE A 21 -9.15 -15.19 11.20
C PHE A 21 -9.22 -14.17 10.06
N LEU A 22 -8.16 -14.11 9.25
CA LEU A 22 -8.08 -13.16 8.14
C LEU A 22 -9.17 -13.43 7.10
N ILE A 23 -9.36 -14.70 6.73
CA ILE A 23 -10.39 -15.10 5.76
C ILE A 23 -11.79 -14.87 6.32
N ALA A 24 -12.06 -15.14 7.59
CA ALA A 24 -13.40 -14.89 8.15
C ALA A 24 -13.76 -13.40 8.24
N GLY A 25 -12.74 -12.53 8.31
CA GLY A 25 -12.89 -11.09 8.54
C GLY A 25 -12.80 -10.19 7.31
N HIS A 26 -12.35 -10.67 6.15
CA HIS A 26 -12.00 -9.77 5.03
C HIS A 26 -13.15 -8.91 4.49
N HIS A 27 -14.41 -9.32 4.67
CA HIS A 27 -15.60 -8.51 4.33
C HIS A 27 -16.16 -7.68 5.50
N ALA A 28 -15.91 -8.07 6.75
CA ALA A 28 -16.64 -7.60 7.93
C ALA A 28 -15.76 -6.98 9.03
N GLY A 29 -14.44 -6.91 8.80
CA GLY A 29 -13.45 -6.57 9.82
C GLY A 29 -12.99 -7.80 10.63
N LEU A 30 -11.87 -7.65 11.33
CA LEU A 30 -11.26 -8.75 12.08
C LEU A 30 -12.14 -9.15 13.29
N PRO A 31 -12.67 -10.38 13.34
CA PRO A 31 -13.52 -10.81 14.45
C PRO A 31 -12.69 -11.07 15.71
N ASN A 32 -13.34 -11.00 16.88
CA ASN A 32 -12.75 -11.54 18.10
C ASN A 32 -12.71 -13.09 18.05
N GLN A 33 -11.84 -13.70 18.86
CA GLN A 33 -11.61 -15.15 18.80
C GLN A 33 -12.83 -16.01 19.15
N SER A 34 -13.66 -15.54 20.08
CA SER A 34 -14.88 -16.24 20.49
C SER A 34 -15.94 -16.23 19.38
N ASP A 35 -16.13 -15.10 18.72
CA ASP A 35 -17.07 -14.91 17.62
C ASP A 35 -16.70 -15.80 16.43
N LEU A 36 -15.41 -15.82 16.06
CA LEU A 36 -14.91 -16.70 15.00
C LEU A 36 -15.24 -18.17 15.29
N LYS A 37 -14.94 -18.66 16.50
CA LYS A 37 -15.20 -20.06 16.87
C LYS A 37 -16.69 -20.42 16.78
N CYS A 38 -17.58 -19.50 17.15
CA CYS A 38 -19.03 -19.72 17.02
C CYS A 38 -19.43 -19.82 15.55
N ARG A 39 -19.03 -18.83 14.75
CA ARG A 39 -19.32 -18.76 13.31
C ARG A 39 -18.79 -19.97 12.53
N LEU A 40 -17.60 -20.46 12.84
CA LEU A 40 -17.05 -21.66 12.20
C LEU A 40 -17.92 -22.89 12.50
N LYS A 41 -18.26 -23.14 13.77
CA LYS A 41 -19.08 -24.30 14.18
C LYS A 41 -20.48 -24.29 13.55
N GLU A 42 -21.13 -23.13 13.51
CA GLU A 42 -22.47 -22.97 12.95
C GLU A 42 -22.54 -23.26 11.43
N ASN A 43 -21.44 -23.07 10.72
CA ASN A 43 -21.39 -23.21 9.26
C ASN A 43 -20.74 -24.52 8.79
N GLN A 44 -20.00 -25.22 9.66
CA GLN A 44 -19.38 -26.52 9.36
C GLN A 44 -20.39 -27.62 9.01
N SER A 45 -21.58 -27.59 9.60
CA SER A 45 -22.61 -28.61 9.39
C SER A 45 -23.55 -28.32 8.22
N LYS A 46 -23.35 -27.23 7.48
CA LYS A 46 -24.20 -26.86 6.34
C LYS A 46 -23.80 -27.66 5.10
N SER A 47 -24.79 -28.17 4.36
CA SER A 47 -24.58 -28.95 3.13
C SER A 47 -23.78 -28.18 2.07
N GLU A 48 -23.95 -26.86 2.01
CA GLU A 48 -23.18 -25.94 1.16
C GLU A 48 -21.66 -26.00 1.38
N TYR A 49 -21.20 -26.25 2.61
CA TYR A 49 -19.77 -26.36 2.88
C TYR A 49 -19.16 -27.60 2.20
N GLY A 50 -19.92 -28.70 2.12
CA GLY A 50 -19.47 -29.94 1.49
C GLY A 50 -19.12 -29.78 0.02
N SER A 51 -19.93 -29.03 -0.74
CA SER A 51 -19.66 -28.75 -2.16
C SER A 51 -18.48 -27.78 -2.33
N VAL A 52 -18.39 -26.74 -1.49
CA VAL A 52 -17.29 -25.77 -1.51
C VAL A 52 -15.96 -26.46 -1.19
N ARG A 53 -15.92 -27.33 -0.19
CA ARG A 53 -14.72 -28.11 0.19
C ARG A 53 -14.25 -29.03 -0.94
N ALA A 54 -15.17 -29.68 -1.64
CA ALA A 54 -14.84 -30.55 -2.77
C ALA A 54 -14.22 -29.79 -3.94
N ASN A 55 -14.67 -28.55 -4.20
CA ASN A 55 -14.13 -27.69 -5.24
C ASN A 55 -12.80 -27.04 -4.82
N ALA A 56 -12.73 -26.47 -3.61
CA ALA A 56 -11.52 -25.86 -3.06
C ALA A 56 -10.35 -26.84 -2.97
N GLY A 57 -10.64 -28.12 -2.66
CA GLY A 57 -9.63 -29.17 -2.67
C GLY A 57 -8.94 -29.34 -4.02
N LYS A 58 -9.64 -29.12 -5.15
CA LYS A 58 -9.06 -29.23 -6.50
C LYS A 58 -8.19 -28.02 -6.84
N GLU A 59 -8.64 -26.81 -6.48
CA GLU A 59 -7.94 -25.57 -6.80
C GLU A 59 -6.70 -25.34 -5.92
N LEU A 60 -6.79 -25.63 -4.62
CA LEU A 60 -5.68 -25.46 -3.68
C LEU A 60 -4.52 -26.43 -3.94
N THR A 61 -4.78 -27.58 -4.57
CA THR A 61 -3.72 -28.55 -4.89
C THR A 61 -2.71 -27.98 -5.90
N ASN A 62 -3.10 -26.96 -6.67
CA ASN A 62 -2.26 -26.35 -7.70
C ASN A 62 -1.56 -25.06 -7.26
N LEU A 63 -1.96 -24.44 -6.15
CA LEU A 63 -1.53 -23.08 -5.80
C LEU A 63 -0.39 -23.02 -4.78
N VAL A 64 -0.41 -23.84 -3.72
CA VAL A 64 0.65 -23.88 -2.69
C VAL A 64 0.63 -25.24 -1.99
N THR A 65 1.79 -25.82 -1.65
CA THR A 65 1.77 -27.02 -0.79
C THR A 65 1.30 -26.63 0.62
N ARG A 66 0.51 -27.50 1.26
CA ARG A 66 -0.02 -27.23 2.62
C ARG A 66 1.09 -27.03 3.67
N GLU A 67 2.29 -27.53 3.39
CA GLU A 67 3.45 -27.44 4.27
C GLU A 67 4.10 -26.05 4.21
N ASP A 68 4.15 -25.44 3.02
CA ASP A 68 4.66 -24.08 2.84
C ASP A 68 3.79 -23.06 3.57
N LEU A 69 2.46 -23.12 3.46
CA LEU A 69 1.61 -22.15 4.17
C LEU A 69 1.72 -22.27 5.69
N ARG A 70 1.84 -23.48 6.23
CA ARG A 70 1.99 -23.64 7.69
C ARG A 70 3.29 -23.06 8.20
N SER A 71 4.40 -23.25 7.51
CA SER A 71 5.71 -22.76 7.94
C SER A 71 5.75 -21.23 7.99
N HIS A 72 5.19 -20.54 6.97
CA HIS A 72 5.14 -19.08 6.92
C HIS A 72 4.32 -18.45 8.07
N PHE A 73 3.25 -19.12 8.51
CA PHE A 73 2.40 -18.64 9.61
C PHE A 73 2.79 -19.19 10.99
N ALA A 74 3.70 -20.17 11.08
CA ALA A 74 4.09 -20.81 12.34
C ALA A 74 4.75 -19.83 13.32
N GLN A 75 5.50 -18.86 12.81
CA GLN A 75 6.16 -17.83 13.63
C GLN A 75 5.20 -16.73 14.12
N PHE A 76 4.01 -16.63 13.52
CA PHE A 76 3.02 -15.59 13.80
C PHE A 76 1.73 -16.15 14.43
N THR A 77 1.78 -17.38 14.95
CA THR A 77 0.62 -17.95 15.64
C THR A 77 0.42 -17.25 16.98
N VAL A 78 -0.82 -16.80 17.22
CA VAL A 78 -1.24 -16.15 18.47
C VAL A 78 -0.88 -17.04 19.67
N GLY A 79 -0.07 -16.50 20.59
CA GLY A 79 0.41 -17.21 21.80
C GLY A 79 1.78 -17.89 21.65
N LYS A 80 2.34 -18.00 20.44
CA LYS A 80 3.70 -18.52 20.18
C LYS A 80 4.65 -17.50 19.56
N ALA A 81 4.13 -16.38 19.06
CA ALA A 81 4.95 -15.31 18.51
C ALA A 81 5.87 -14.71 19.58
N THR A 82 7.18 -14.69 19.30
CA THR A 82 8.20 -14.08 20.14
C THR A 82 8.10 -12.55 20.14
N ASP A 83 7.67 -11.97 19.01
CA ASP A 83 7.41 -10.54 18.86
C ASP A 83 5.95 -10.30 18.45
N LYS A 84 5.17 -9.75 19.40
CA LYS A 84 3.75 -9.45 19.20
C LYS A 84 3.51 -8.34 18.18
N VAL A 85 4.41 -7.37 18.07
CA VAL A 85 4.28 -6.24 17.15
C VAL A 85 4.56 -6.71 15.73
N ALA A 86 5.64 -7.46 15.53
CA ALA A 86 5.94 -8.06 14.23
C ALA A 86 4.80 -8.99 13.76
N ALA A 87 4.22 -9.78 14.68
CA ALA A 87 3.07 -10.61 14.36
C ALA A 87 1.83 -9.80 13.98
N ASP A 88 1.49 -8.73 14.72
CA ASP A 88 0.36 -7.86 14.38
C ASP A 88 0.54 -7.20 13.00
N LEU A 89 1.72 -6.64 12.73
CA LEU A 89 2.04 -6.02 11.44
C LEU A 89 1.99 -7.02 10.29
N PHE A 90 2.52 -8.23 10.48
CA PHE A 90 2.44 -9.29 9.49
C PHE A 90 0.99 -9.67 9.19
N LEU A 91 0.17 -9.87 10.23
CA LEU A 91 -1.23 -10.23 10.05
C LEU A 91 -2.03 -9.13 9.35
N ARG A 92 -1.77 -7.85 9.68
CA ARG A 92 -2.36 -6.71 8.96
C ARG A 92 -1.93 -6.64 7.51
N LEU A 93 -0.67 -6.95 7.21
CA LEU A 93 -0.16 -7.02 5.84
C LEU A 93 -0.89 -8.09 5.03
N ILE A 94 -0.95 -9.33 5.55
CA ILE A 94 -1.67 -10.42 4.87
C ILE A 94 -3.16 -10.11 4.73
N PHE A 95 -3.77 -9.50 5.75
CA PHE A 95 -5.16 -9.06 5.69
C PHE A 95 -5.38 -8.05 4.57
N SER A 96 -4.49 -7.06 4.46
CA SER A 96 -4.51 -6.06 3.38
C SER A 96 -4.36 -6.72 2.01
N CYS A 97 -3.43 -7.67 1.85
CA CYS A 97 -3.24 -8.41 0.60
C CYS A 97 -4.48 -9.23 0.23
N LEU A 98 -5.14 -9.87 1.21
CA LEU A 98 -6.35 -10.65 0.97
C LEU A 98 -7.52 -9.77 0.52
N ILE A 99 -7.72 -8.62 1.17
CA ILE A 99 -8.75 -7.65 0.77
C ILE A 99 -8.47 -7.10 -0.64
N ASP A 100 -7.21 -6.77 -0.92
CA ASP A 100 -6.82 -6.27 -2.24
C ASP A 100 -7.05 -7.31 -3.34
N ALA A 101 -6.67 -8.57 -3.09
CA ALA A 101 -6.89 -9.68 -4.02
C ALA A 101 -8.38 -9.93 -4.30
N ASP A 102 -9.22 -9.95 -3.26
CA ASP A 102 -10.68 -10.14 -3.41
C ASP A 102 -11.32 -8.99 -4.21
N ARG A 103 -10.86 -7.75 -3.98
CA ARG A 103 -11.31 -6.58 -4.75
C ARG A 103 -10.87 -6.63 -6.20
N LEU A 104 -9.62 -7.00 -6.47
CA LEU A 104 -9.09 -7.11 -7.83
C LEU A 104 -9.75 -8.24 -8.62
N ASP A 105 -10.04 -9.38 -7.98
CA ASP A 105 -10.77 -10.49 -8.60
C ASP A 105 -12.21 -10.08 -8.94
N THR A 106 -12.88 -9.39 -8.01
CA THR A 106 -14.21 -8.80 -8.23
C THR A 106 -14.18 -7.78 -9.38
N GLU A 107 -13.21 -6.88 -9.41
CA GLU A 107 -13.06 -5.89 -10.48
C GLU A 107 -12.82 -6.56 -11.84
N TYR A 108 -11.94 -7.55 -11.90
CA TYR A 108 -11.69 -8.30 -13.12
C TYR A 108 -12.95 -8.98 -13.67
N PHE A 109 -13.77 -9.57 -12.79
CA PHE A 109 -15.00 -10.24 -13.18
C PHE A 109 -16.08 -9.27 -13.68
N TYR A 110 -16.27 -8.14 -13.01
CA TYR A 110 -17.36 -7.20 -13.32
C TYR A 110 -16.98 -6.10 -14.33
N ASN A 111 -15.71 -5.68 -14.36
CA ASN A 111 -15.23 -4.59 -15.22
C ASN A 111 -13.79 -4.85 -15.73
N PRO A 112 -13.62 -5.79 -16.69
CA PRO A 112 -12.30 -6.19 -17.18
C PRO A 112 -11.55 -5.05 -17.88
N GLU A 113 -12.24 -4.09 -18.50
CA GLU A 113 -11.60 -2.94 -19.13
C GLU A 113 -10.97 -2.00 -18.09
N GLN A 114 -11.69 -1.71 -17.00
CA GLN A 114 -11.15 -0.89 -15.91
C GLN A 114 -9.96 -1.58 -15.24
N TYR A 115 -10.05 -2.91 -15.02
CA TYR A 115 -8.92 -3.70 -14.53
C TYR A 115 -7.70 -3.55 -15.45
N ARG A 116 -7.86 -3.65 -16.77
CA ARG A 116 -6.75 -3.50 -17.73
C ARG A 116 -6.13 -2.10 -17.67
N VAL A 117 -6.96 -1.05 -17.67
CA VAL A 117 -6.48 0.34 -17.57
C VAL A 117 -5.68 0.55 -16.28
N ARG A 118 -6.12 0.00 -15.15
CA ARG A 118 -5.38 0.07 -13.88
C ARG A 118 -4.02 -0.62 -13.98
N GLN A 119 -3.96 -1.82 -14.56
CA GLN A 119 -2.71 -2.56 -14.75
C GLN A 119 -1.72 -1.79 -15.64
N GLU A 120 -2.21 -1.18 -16.73
CA GLU A 120 -1.41 -0.32 -17.60
C GLU A 120 -0.86 0.90 -16.83
N ARG A 121 -1.69 1.55 -16.00
CA ARG A 121 -1.29 2.71 -15.19
C ARG A 121 -0.29 2.37 -14.09
N ALA A 122 -0.43 1.21 -13.46
CA ALA A 122 0.47 0.76 -12.39
C ALA A 122 1.95 0.68 -12.83
N HIS A 123 2.19 0.55 -14.15
CA HIS A 123 3.51 0.50 -14.76
C HIS A 123 3.78 1.63 -15.75
N ALA A 124 2.91 2.65 -15.81
CA ALA A 124 3.03 3.73 -16.79
C ALA A 124 4.27 4.60 -16.57
N VAL A 125 4.72 4.74 -15.31
CA VAL A 125 5.86 5.57 -14.93
C VAL A 125 6.84 4.74 -14.10
N THR A 126 8.07 4.64 -14.57
CA THR A 126 9.16 3.93 -13.90
C THR A 126 9.93 4.83 -12.95
N ILE A 127 10.63 4.24 -11.97
CA ILE A 127 11.55 4.97 -11.08
C ILE A 127 12.66 5.69 -11.87
N GLU A 128 13.14 5.10 -12.97
CA GLU A 128 14.13 5.75 -13.82
C GLU A 128 13.58 7.02 -14.46
N GLN A 129 12.37 6.98 -15.03
CA GLN A 129 11.71 8.17 -15.58
C GLN A 129 11.50 9.25 -14.51
N LEU A 130 11.03 8.87 -13.31
CA LEU A 130 10.89 9.82 -12.20
C LEU A 130 12.24 10.45 -11.84
N ARG A 131 13.31 9.65 -11.78
CA ARG A 131 14.67 10.13 -11.47
C ARG A 131 15.18 11.12 -12.53
N GLU A 132 15.07 10.78 -13.81
CA GLU A 132 15.53 11.63 -14.91
C GLU A 132 14.81 12.99 -14.93
N VAL A 133 13.47 12.97 -14.78
CA VAL A 133 12.67 14.20 -14.71
C VAL A 133 13.04 15.03 -13.48
N PHE A 134 13.17 14.39 -12.32
CA PHE A 134 13.57 15.07 -11.09
C PHE A 134 14.96 15.70 -11.21
N GLU A 135 15.96 14.98 -11.74
CA GLU A 135 17.34 15.48 -11.89
C GLU A 135 17.37 16.72 -12.79
N ARG A 136 16.66 16.69 -13.93
CA ARG A 136 16.55 17.86 -14.81
C ARG A 136 15.85 19.03 -14.11
N LYS A 137 14.72 18.79 -13.43
CA LYS A 137 14.01 19.82 -12.66
C LYS A 137 14.81 20.37 -11.48
N GLN A 138 15.71 19.57 -10.92
CA GLN A 138 16.62 20.02 -9.87
C GLN A 138 17.72 20.92 -10.43
N GLN A 139 18.25 20.60 -11.61
CA GLN A 139 19.22 21.45 -12.31
C GLN A 139 18.58 22.80 -12.71
N GLU A 140 17.38 22.79 -13.30
CA GLU A 140 16.62 24.00 -13.61
C GLU A 140 16.40 24.87 -12.37
N PHE A 141 15.98 24.25 -11.26
CA PHE A 141 15.75 24.94 -9.99
C PHE A 141 17.03 25.61 -9.46
N SER A 142 18.16 24.89 -9.46
CA SER A 142 19.44 25.41 -8.98
C SER A 142 20.03 26.52 -9.87
N GLN A 143 19.77 26.48 -11.18
CA GLN A 143 20.21 27.53 -12.11
C GLN A 143 19.35 28.81 -12.01
N GLY A 144 18.07 28.65 -11.65
CA GLY A 144 17.13 29.76 -11.47
C GLY A 144 17.24 30.48 -10.12
N GLU A 145 18.13 30.06 -9.22
CA GLU A 145 18.31 30.71 -7.93
C GLU A 145 18.90 32.12 -8.09
N THR A 146 18.22 33.11 -7.50
CA THR A 146 18.63 34.52 -7.55
C THR A 146 19.91 34.82 -6.76
N GLU A 147 20.21 34.02 -5.72
CA GLU A 147 21.40 34.16 -4.88
C GLU A 147 22.01 32.77 -4.54
N PRO A 148 22.62 32.08 -5.52
CA PRO A 148 23.14 30.72 -5.32
C PRO A 148 24.27 30.68 -4.28
N GLU A 149 25.02 31.77 -4.13
CA GLU A 149 26.10 31.91 -3.14
C GLU A 149 25.61 32.32 -1.75
N SER A 150 24.29 32.50 -1.54
CA SER A 150 23.78 32.75 -0.20
C SER A 150 24.12 31.57 0.71
N ARG A 151 24.44 31.86 1.98
CA ARG A 151 24.78 30.82 2.97
C ARG A 151 23.68 29.76 3.08
N VAL A 152 22.41 30.15 2.88
CA VAL A 152 21.27 29.23 2.91
C VAL A 152 21.30 28.27 1.72
N ASN A 153 21.53 28.76 0.50
CA ASN A 153 21.55 27.91 -0.69
C ASN A 153 22.79 27.01 -0.72
N GLN A 154 23.93 27.46 -0.22
CA GLN A 154 25.10 26.61 0.01
C GLN A 154 24.78 25.43 0.95
N VAL A 155 24.12 25.69 2.09
CA VAL A 155 23.72 24.63 3.03
C VAL A 155 22.70 23.69 2.39
N ARG A 156 21.72 24.20 1.64
CA ARG A 156 20.75 23.36 0.90
C ARG A 156 21.44 22.46 -0.12
N SER A 157 22.40 23.01 -0.87
CA SER A 157 23.20 22.25 -1.82
C SER A 157 24.01 21.16 -1.12
N GLN A 158 24.65 21.46 0.02
CA GLN A 158 25.35 20.45 0.82
C GLN A 158 24.42 19.33 1.30
N VAL A 159 23.24 19.68 1.83
CA VAL A 159 22.22 18.70 2.26
C VAL A 159 21.81 17.80 1.09
N TYR A 160 21.58 18.38 -0.10
CA TYR A 160 21.24 17.64 -1.31
C TYR A 160 22.33 16.64 -1.69
N HIS A 161 23.60 17.05 -1.69
CA HIS A 161 24.72 16.17 -2.04
C HIS A 161 24.90 15.04 -1.01
N TYR A 162 24.77 15.31 0.29
CA TYR A 162 24.79 14.27 1.31
C TYR A 162 23.67 13.24 1.12
N CYS A 163 22.47 13.68 0.74
CA CYS A 163 21.37 12.78 0.40
C CYS A 163 21.71 11.90 -0.82
N LEU A 164 22.34 12.45 -1.85
CA LEU A 164 22.76 11.66 -3.01
C LEU A 164 23.84 10.63 -2.66
N GLU A 165 24.82 10.98 -1.83
CA GLU A 165 25.87 10.05 -1.39
C GLU A 165 25.28 8.92 -0.51
N ALA A 166 24.39 9.27 0.42
CA ALA A 166 23.74 8.29 1.29
C ALA A 166 22.85 7.30 0.51
N ALA A 167 22.35 7.69 -0.66
CA ALA A 167 21.51 6.83 -1.49
C ALA A 167 22.23 5.57 -2.00
N ASP A 168 23.57 5.58 -2.06
CA ASP A 168 24.37 4.43 -2.49
C ASP A 168 24.52 3.36 -1.39
N TRP A 169 24.25 3.73 -0.13
CA TRP A 169 24.40 2.84 1.02
C TRP A 169 23.40 1.67 0.99
N GLU A 170 23.69 0.64 1.78
CA GLU A 170 22.80 -0.53 1.87
C GLU A 170 21.41 -0.17 2.44
N PRO A 171 20.34 -0.86 1.99
CA PRO A 171 18.99 -0.61 2.48
C PRO A 171 18.89 -0.71 4.01
N GLY A 172 18.23 0.27 4.61
CA GLY A 172 18.13 0.37 6.07
C GLY A 172 17.32 1.59 6.52
N VAL A 173 17.50 1.98 7.78
CA VAL A 173 16.85 3.14 8.37
C VAL A 173 17.80 4.33 8.34
N PHE A 174 17.37 5.40 7.68
CA PHE A 174 18.14 6.64 7.55
C PHE A 174 17.44 7.78 8.28
N ARG A 175 18.22 8.74 8.77
CA ARG A 175 17.69 9.92 9.47
C ARG A 175 18.24 11.20 8.86
N LEU A 176 17.35 12.03 8.33
CA LEU A 176 17.67 13.35 7.79
C LEU A 176 17.32 14.45 8.80
N CYS A 177 18.33 14.92 9.55
CA CYS A 177 18.17 15.98 10.55
C CYS A 177 18.44 17.36 9.93
N VAL A 178 17.41 17.98 9.35
CA VAL A 178 17.53 19.28 8.68
C VAL A 178 16.39 20.20 9.15
N PRO A 179 16.63 21.47 9.49
CA PRO A 179 15.59 22.40 9.92
C PRO A 179 14.60 22.71 8.78
N THR A 180 13.44 23.28 9.12
CA THR A 180 12.48 23.76 8.11
C THR A 180 13.14 24.79 7.20
N GLY A 181 12.83 24.72 5.90
CA GLY A 181 13.49 25.55 4.89
C GLY A 181 14.88 25.05 4.45
N GLY A 182 15.45 24.03 5.09
CA GLY A 182 16.77 23.48 4.73
C GLY A 182 16.78 22.48 3.56
N GLY A 183 15.68 22.36 2.80
CA GLY A 183 15.65 21.53 1.58
C GLY A 183 15.27 20.05 1.77
N LYS A 184 14.61 19.68 2.88
CA LYS A 184 14.19 18.29 3.17
C LYS A 184 13.38 17.63 2.06
N THR A 185 12.43 18.34 1.48
CA THR A 185 11.49 17.77 0.48
C THR A 185 12.23 17.31 -0.77
N ARG A 186 12.93 18.24 -1.46
CA ARG A 186 13.68 17.92 -2.68
C ARG A 186 14.87 16.99 -2.40
N SER A 187 15.63 17.21 -1.32
CA SER A 187 16.79 16.35 -1.00
C SER A 187 16.37 14.94 -0.57
N GLY A 188 15.25 14.81 0.15
CA GLY A 188 14.68 13.51 0.51
C GLY A 188 14.14 12.75 -0.70
N LEU A 189 13.49 13.45 -1.63
CA LEU A 189 13.06 12.86 -2.90
C LEU A 189 14.25 12.42 -3.76
N ALA A 190 15.33 13.22 -3.82
CA ALA A 190 16.57 12.87 -4.51
C ALA A 190 17.18 11.59 -3.97
N PHE A 191 17.31 11.48 -2.64
CA PHE A 191 17.75 10.24 -1.98
C PHE A 191 16.83 9.07 -2.36
N ALA A 192 15.51 9.25 -2.24
CA ALA A 192 14.56 8.18 -2.43
C ALA A 192 14.57 7.63 -3.87
N LEU A 193 14.60 8.50 -4.88
CA LEU A 193 14.63 8.11 -6.29
C LEU A 193 15.94 7.42 -6.66
N LYS A 194 17.08 7.98 -6.26
CA LYS A 194 18.39 7.37 -6.50
C LYS A 194 18.50 6.01 -5.79
N HIS A 195 18.14 5.94 -4.51
CA HIS A 195 18.20 4.69 -3.74
C HIS A 195 17.23 3.63 -4.30
N ALA A 196 16.02 4.04 -4.72
CA ALA A 196 15.07 3.14 -5.36
C ALA A 196 15.65 2.55 -6.65
N LYS A 197 16.26 3.38 -7.51
CA LYS A 197 16.88 2.96 -8.75
C LYS A 197 18.06 2.00 -8.51
N GLU A 198 19.00 2.37 -7.66
CA GLU A 198 20.22 1.57 -7.39
C GLU A 198 19.93 0.25 -6.66
N LYS A 199 18.86 0.20 -5.85
CA LYS A 199 18.48 -1.00 -5.07
C LYS A 199 17.26 -1.73 -5.65
N GLY A 200 16.87 -1.45 -6.89
CA GLY A 200 15.81 -2.15 -7.62
C GLY A 200 14.44 -2.08 -6.93
N LYS A 201 14.08 -0.93 -6.35
CA LYS A 201 12.75 -0.68 -5.79
C LYS A 201 11.84 -0.11 -6.86
N GLU A 202 10.55 -0.41 -6.77
CA GLU A 202 9.56 0.00 -7.76
C GLU A 202 8.82 1.29 -7.39
N ARG A 203 8.82 1.67 -6.10
CA ARG A 203 7.97 2.76 -5.59
C ARG A 203 8.67 3.54 -4.48
N VAL A 204 8.38 4.83 -4.42
CA VAL A 204 8.70 5.72 -3.29
C VAL A 204 7.40 6.06 -2.56
N ILE A 205 7.33 5.79 -1.26
CA ILE A 205 6.18 6.13 -0.43
C ILE A 205 6.57 7.29 0.47
N PHE A 206 5.86 8.41 0.35
CA PHE A 206 6.08 9.60 1.16
C PHE A 206 4.94 9.76 2.16
N ALA A 207 5.24 9.57 3.45
CA ALA A 207 4.26 9.67 4.53
C ALA A 207 4.55 10.92 5.37
N VAL A 208 3.59 11.84 5.42
CA VAL A 208 3.68 13.08 6.22
C VAL A 208 2.44 13.26 7.09
N PRO A 209 2.60 13.83 8.30
CA PRO A 209 1.47 14.14 9.15
C PRO A 209 0.68 15.32 8.56
N TYR A 210 -0.64 15.30 8.76
CA TYR A 210 -1.61 16.32 8.34
C TYR A 210 -1.89 16.42 6.83
N THR A 211 -3.17 16.47 6.49
CA THR A 211 -3.65 16.62 5.11
C THR A 211 -3.08 17.86 4.42
N SER A 212 -2.99 19.00 5.12
CA SER A 212 -2.45 20.23 4.53
C SER A 212 -0.99 20.13 4.08
N ILE A 213 -0.16 19.33 4.77
CA ILE A 213 1.23 19.10 4.37
C ILE A 213 1.30 18.10 3.20
N ILE A 214 0.39 17.11 3.17
CA ILE A 214 0.24 16.20 2.03
C ILE A 214 -0.11 17.01 0.78
N GLU A 215 -1.16 17.84 0.83
CA GLU A 215 -1.61 18.66 -0.29
C GLU A 215 -0.49 19.57 -0.82
N GLN A 216 0.26 20.23 0.08
CA GLN A 216 1.41 21.04 -0.31
C GLN A 216 2.51 20.22 -1.00
N THR A 217 2.80 19.02 -0.50
CA THR A 217 3.82 18.14 -1.08
C THR A 217 3.38 17.62 -2.44
N VAL A 218 2.11 17.20 -2.55
CA VAL A 218 1.52 16.73 -3.81
C VAL A 218 1.52 17.85 -4.84
N ARG A 219 1.22 19.08 -4.43
CA ARG A 219 1.34 20.25 -5.30
C ARG A 219 2.75 20.40 -5.88
N VAL A 220 3.78 20.33 -5.03
CA VAL A 220 5.18 20.38 -5.48
C VAL A 220 5.52 19.22 -6.42
N TYR A 221 5.05 18.01 -6.13
CA TYR A 221 5.39 16.85 -6.94
C TYR A 221 4.61 16.79 -8.26
N ARG A 222 3.29 17.00 -8.25
CA ARG A 222 2.44 16.97 -9.45
C ARG A 222 2.56 18.21 -10.31
N GLU A 223 2.51 19.41 -9.73
CA GLU A 223 2.41 20.65 -10.51
C GLU A 223 3.78 21.22 -10.92
N ASP A 224 4.85 20.94 -10.18
CA ASP A 224 6.20 21.47 -10.46
C ASP A 224 7.13 20.38 -11.00
N ILE A 225 7.43 19.36 -10.19
CA ILE A 225 8.48 18.38 -10.51
C ILE A 225 8.06 17.41 -11.64
N PHE A 226 6.91 16.75 -11.49
CA PHE A 226 6.48 15.66 -12.39
C PHE A 226 5.34 16.05 -13.34
N ALA A 227 5.11 17.36 -13.54
CA ALA A 227 4.01 17.85 -14.36
C ALA A 227 3.97 17.25 -15.78
N GLU A 228 5.12 16.95 -16.36
CA GLU A 228 5.21 16.35 -17.69
C GLU A 228 4.91 14.84 -17.76
N LEU A 229 4.95 14.14 -16.62
CA LEU A 229 4.63 12.71 -16.53
C LEU A 229 3.13 12.47 -16.26
N GLY A 230 2.37 13.54 -16.01
CA GLY A 230 0.94 13.51 -15.73
C GLY A 230 0.59 12.88 -14.38
N ASP A 231 -0.70 12.65 -14.16
CA ASP A 231 -1.25 12.23 -12.86
C ASP A 231 -0.75 10.86 -12.38
N ALA A 232 -0.28 10.00 -13.30
CA ALA A 232 0.23 8.68 -12.97
C ALA A 232 1.54 8.70 -12.17
N ALA A 233 2.29 9.81 -12.20
CA ALA A 233 3.57 9.94 -11.51
C ALA A 233 3.43 10.06 -9.98
N VAL A 234 2.30 10.56 -9.48
CA VAL A 234 2.08 10.81 -8.05
C VAL A 234 0.69 10.36 -7.66
N LEU A 235 0.61 9.33 -6.82
CA LEU A 235 -0.62 8.90 -6.18
C LEU A 235 -0.75 9.57 -4.80
N GLU A 236 -1.84 10.29 -4.60
CA GLU A 236 -2.19 10.93 -3.34
C GLU A 236 -3.25 10.11 -2.60
N HIS A 237 -3.07 9.96 -1.29
CA HIS A 237 -4.03 9.29 -0.44
C HIS A 237 -4.13 9.98 0.93
N HIS A 238 -5.36 10.22 1.38
CA HIS A 238 -5.63 10.78 2.70
C HIS A 238 -6.44 9.77 3.51
N SER A 239 -5.87 9.28 4.60
CA SER A 239 -6.60 8.48 5.58
C SER A 239 -7.33 9.41 6.54
N ALA A 240 -8.44 10.00 6.10
CA ALA A 240 -9.38 10.63 7.02
C ALA A 240 -10.41 9.59 7.48
N ILE A 241 -10.55 9.41 8.80
CA ILE A 241 -11.74 8.78 9.37
C ILE A 241 -12.89 9.73 9.06
N GLN A 242 -13.76 9.35 8.12
CA GLN A 242 -15.04 10.03 7.97
C GLN A 242 -15.89 9.64 9.18
N ASP A 243 -16.22 10.60 10.04
CA ASP A 243 -17.22 10.39 11.09
C ASP A 243 -18.56 10.10 10.39
N ASP A 244 -19.05 8.86 10.52
CA ASP A 244 -20.33 8.40 9.98
C ASP A 244 -21.50 9.20 10.59
N LYS A 245 -21.82 10.35 10.00
CA LYS A 245 -23.16 10.93 10.02
C LYS A 245 -23.52 11.35 8.60
N PRO A 246 -24.29 10.54 7.86
CA PRO A 246 -24.65 10.88 6.49
C PRO A 246 -25.68 12.01 6.52
N ASP A 247 -25.33 13.18 6.00
CA ASP A 247 -26.31 14.19 5.65
C ASP A 247 -26.87 13.86 4.25
N LYS A 248 -28.15 14.14 3.98
CA LYS A 248 -28.80 13.68 2.74
C LYS A 248 -28.25 14.34 1.46
N ALA A 249 -27.48 15.42 1.60
CA ALA A 249 -26.72 16.02 0.51
C ALA A 249 -25.47 15.19 0.15
N ASP A 250 -24.90 14.46 1.12
CA ASP A 250 -23.70 13.65 0.93
C ASP A 250 -23.96 12.42 0.05
N ILE A 251 -25.19 11.91 -0.04
CA ILE A 251 -25.49 10.72 -0.85
C ILE A 251 -25.34 11.02 -2.36
N ALA A 252 -25.67 12.23 -2.79
CA ALA A 252 -25.50 12.64 -4.19
C ALA A 252 -24.02 12.88 -4.54
N ASP A 253 -23.26 13.51 -3.64
CA ASP A 253 -21.82 13.71 -3.80
C ASP A 253 -21.01 12.41 -3.64
N PHE A 254 -21.44 11.48 -2.79
CA PHE A 254 -20.81 10.17 -2.60
C PHE A 254 -20.97 9.26 -3.83
N ILE A 255 -22.07 9.41 -4.58
CA ILE A 255 -22.26 8.72 -5.87
C ILE A 255 -21.39 9.38 -6.97
N SER A 256 -21.24 10.71 -6.95
CA SER A 256 -20.39 11.48 -7.88
C SER A 256 -18.88 11.24 -7.66
N LEU A 257 -18.43 11.13 -6.42
CA LEU A 257 -17.04 10.78 -6.09
C LEU A 257 -16.69 9.32 -6.43
N ARG A 258 -17.67 8.40 -6.41
CA ARG A 258 -17.44 6.99 -6.80
C ARG A 258 -17.33 6.75 -8.30
N SER A 259 -18.02 7.53 -9.14
CA SER A 259 -17.82 7.47 -10.59
C SER A 259 -16.47 8.07 -11.00
N SER A 260 -16.01 9.08 -10.26
CA SER A 260 -14.68 9.71 -10.45
C SER A 260 -13.52 8.79 -10.05
N ASN A 261 -13.68 8.03 -8.95
CA ASN A 261 -12.72 6.99 -8.53
C ASN A 261 -12.83 5.66 -9.29
N SER A 262 -13.78 5.55 -10.23
CA SER A 262 -13.84 4.43 -11.19
C SER A 262 -13.14 4.76 -12.52
N SER A 263 -12.52 5.94 -12.59
CA SER A 263 -11.84 6.46 -13.77
C SER A 263 -10.38 6.82 -13.50
N VAL A 264 -9.73 6.20 -12.51
CA VAL A 264 -8.27 6.28 -12.36
C VAL A 264 -7.61 4.95 -12.09
#